data_AF-A0A1A6HM39-F1
#
_entry.id   AF-A0A1A6HM39-F1
#
_cell.length_a   1.000
_cell.length_b   1.000
_cell.length_c   1.000
_cell.angle_alpha   90.00
_cell.angle_beta   90.00
_cell.angle_gamma   90.00
#
_symmetry.space_group_name_H-M   'P 1'
#
loop_
_entity.id
_entity.type
_entity.pdbx_description
1 polymer ?
#
loop_
_entity_poly.entity_id
_entity_poly.type
_entity_poly.pdbx_seq_one_letter_code
_entity_poly.pdbx_strand_id
1 'polypeptide(L)'
;MEWVWALVLLAALGSGSAERDCRVSSFRVKENFDKARFSGIWYAIAKKDPEGLFLQDNIIAEFSVDEKGHMSATAKGRVRILSNWEVCADMVGTFTDTEDPAKFKMKYWGVASFLQRGNDDHWIIDTDYDTFALQYSCRLQNLDGTCADSYSFVFSRDPNGLTPETRRLVRQRQEELCLERQYRWIEHNDLPVGISFGSVFDSGFFPFFIFSETI
;
A
#
# COMPACT_ATOMS: atom_id res chain seq x y z
N MET A 1 -4.29 8.61 -59.02
CA MET A 1 -4.66 7.36 -58.29
C MET A 1 -3.54 6.81 -57.41
N GLU A 2 -2.28 7.25 -57.55
CA GLU A 2 -1.15 6.72 -56.76
C GLU A 2 -1.11 7.17 -55.29
N TRP A 3 -1.60 8.38 -54.99
CA TRP A 3 -1.64 8.94 -53.64
C TRP A 3 -2.57 8.17 -52.67
N VAL A 4 -3.57 7.46 -53.20
CA VAL A 4 -4.51 6.67 -52.38
C VAL A 4 -3.82 5.43 -51.83
N TRP A 5 -2.95 4.79 -52.61
CA TRP A 5 -2.19 3.61 -52.19
C TRP A 5 -1.11 3.97 -51.15
N ALA A 6 -0.51 5.16 -51.26
CA ALA A 6 0.45 5.65 -50.28
C ALA A 6 -0.19 5.92 -48.90
N LEU A 7 -1.41 6.46 -48.88
CA LEU A 7 -2.15 6.70 -47.63
C LEU A 7 -2.64 5.39 -46.97
N VAL A 8 -3.01 4.38 -47.76
CA VAL A 8 -3.41 3.05 -47.25
C VAL A 8 -2.20 2.30 -46.66
N LEU A 9 -1.02 2.42 -47.25
CA LEU A 9 0.21 1.82 -46.73
C LEU A 9 0.71 2.50 -45.43
N LEU A 10 0.57 3.82 -45.31
CA LEU A 10 0.86 4.57 -44.07
C LEU A 10 -0.12 4.24 -42.94
N ALA A 11 -1.40 3.99 -43.25
CA ALA A 11 -2.38 3.54 -42.26
C ALA A 11 -2.13 2.11 -41.77
N ALA A 12 -1.60 1.23 -42.62
CA ALA A 12 -1.26 -0.15 -42.27
C ALA A 12 -0.01 -0.28 -41.38
N LEU A 13 0.93 0.68 -41.46
CA LEU A 13 2.15 0.71 -40.63
C LEU A 13 1.93 1.35 -39.25
N GLY A 14 0.79 2.00 -39.02
CA GLY A 14 0.49 2.76 -37.79
C GLY A 14 -0.24 1.99 -36.68
N SER A 15 -0.53 0.69 -36.86
CA SER A 15 -1.39 -0.08 -35.95
C SER A 15 -0.64 -1.18 -35.21
N GLY A 16 0.61 -0.92 -34.83
CA GLY A 16 1.34 -1.77 -33.88
C GLY A 16 1.24 -1.18 -32.48
N SER A 17 0.07 -1.27 -31.84
CA SER A 17 0.08 -1.20 -30.37
C SER A 17 0.87 -2.42 -29.91
N ALA A 18 2.11 -2.21 -29.46
CA ALA A 18 2.88 -3.26 -28.83
C ALA A 18 1.99 -3.86 -27.72
N GLU A 19 1.67 -5.14 -27.83
CA GLU A 19 0.91 -5.87 -26.83
C GLU A 19 1.65 -5.72 -25.49
N ARG A 20 0.95 -5.24 -24.46
CA ARG A 20 1.56 -4.92 -23.16
C ARG A 20 1.93 -6.22 -22.46
N ASP A 21 3.20 -6.36 -22.06
CA ASP A 21 3.67 -7.52 -21.28
C ASP A 21 3.21 -7.38 -19.83
N CYS A 22 2.23 -8.18 -19.43
CA CYS A 22 1.68 -8.20 -18.07
C CYS A 22 2.27 -9.32 -17.19
N ARG A 23 3.37 -9.95 -17.63
CA ARG A 23 4.05 -10.97 -16.81
C ARG A 23 4.73 -10.31 -15.63
N VAL A 24 4.55 -10.87 -14.44
CA VAL A 24 5.08 -10.32 -13.18
C VAL A 24 6.61 -10.18 -13.22
N SER A 25 7.29 -11.09 -13.92
CA SER A 25 8.74 -11.05 -14.11
C SER A 25 9.22 -9.89 -14.99
N SER A 26 8.36 -9.29 -15.80
CA SER A 26 8.69 -8.18 -16.70
C SER A 26 8.60 -6.81 -16.04
N PHE A 27 7.93 -6.72 -14.88
CA PHE A 27 7.71 -5.46 -14.19
C PHE A 27 9.01 -4.87 -13.65
N ARG A 28 9.22 -3.59 -13.97
CA ARG A 28 10.35 -2.81 -13.48
C ARG A 28 10.06 -2.31 -12.07
N VAL A 29 11.10 -2.28 -11.26
CA VAL A 29 11.05 -1.81 -9.87
C VAL A 29 12.05 -0.67 -9.69
N LYS A 30 12.03 -0.02 -8.52
CA LYS A 30 12.88 1.12 -8.23
C LYS A 30 14.36 0.76 -8.30
N GLU A 31 15.07 1.33 -9.25
CA GLU A 31 16.53 1.17 -9.31
C GLU A 31 17.20 1.78 -8.09
N ASN A 32 18.19 1.07 -7.53
CA ASN A 32 18.99 1.49 -6.38
C ASN A 32 18.12 1.98 -5.21
N PHE A 33 17.11 1.18 -4.84
CA PHE A 33 16.21 1.52 -3.74
C PHE A 33 16.98 1.73 -2.44
N ASP A 34 16.76 2.89 -1.81
CA ASP A 34 17.38 3.29 -0.56
C ASP A 34 16.36 3.18 0.59
N LYS A 35 16.56 2.16 1.44
CA LYS A 35 15.69 1.89 2.60
C LYS A 35 15.65 3.05 3.58
N ALA A 36 16.78 3.72 3.80
CA ALA A 36 16.89 4.81 4.77
C ALA A 36 16.11 6.03 4.30
N ARG A 37 16.20 6.38 3.00
CA ARG A 37 15.39 7.46 2.42
C ARG A 37 13.90 7.13 2.38
N PHE A 38 13.56 5.85 2.25
CA PHE A 38 12.16 5.41 2.24
C PHE A 38 11.51 5.40 3.63
N SER A 39 12.30 5.42 4.70
CA SER A 39 11.80 5.38 6.08
C SER A 39 10.84 6.53 6.43
N GLY A 40 10.08 6.36 7.51
CA GLY A 40 9.09 7.30 7.99
C GLY A 40 7.67 6.96 7.54
N ILE A 41 6.78 7.94 7.71
CA ILE A 41 5.33 7.78 7.53
C ILE A 41 4.94 7.90 6.05
N TRP A 42 4.01 7.05 5.63
CA TRP A 42 3.39 7.02 4.32
C TRP A 42 1.88 6.83 4.46
N TYR A 43 1.11 7.72 3.83
CA TYR A 43 -0.35 7.67 3.77
C TYR A 43 -0.78 6.98 2.49
N ALA A 44 -1.51 5.87 2.59
CA ALA A 44 -2.04 5.23 1.39
C ALA A 44 -3.24 6.05 0.89
N ILE A 45 -3.16 6.59 -0.32
CA ILE A 45 -4.20 7.45 -0.90
C ILE A 45 -5.06 6.69 -1.92
N ALA A 46 -4.54 5.60 -2.48
CA ALA A 46 -5.29 4.72 -3.35
C ALA A 46 -4.77 3.29 -3.24
N LYS A 47 -5.63 2.30 -3.53
CA LYS A 47 -5.24 0.89 -3.58
C LYS A 47 -6.00 0.09 -4.62
N LYS A 48 -5.35 -0.96 -5.10
CA LYS A 48 -5.98 -2.10 -5.79
C LYS A 48 -6.09 -3.24 -4.80
N ASP A 49 -7.30 -3.78 -4.65
CA ASP A 49 -7.60 -4.83 -3.69
C ASP A 49 -7.20 -6.24 -4.19
N PRO A 50 -6.65 -7.10 -3.32
CA PRO A 50 -6.54 -8.53 -3.58
C PRO A 50 -7.87 -9.23 -3.34
N GLU A 51 -7.93 -10.53 -3.61
CA GLU A 51 -9.04 -11.36 -3.15
C GLU A 51 -9.02 -11.52 -1.61
N GLY A 52 -10.21 -11.52 -1.02
CA GLY A 52 -10.41 -11.78 0.41
C GLY A 52 -10.38 -10.54 1.32
N LEU A 53 -10.22 -10.78 2.63
CA LEU A 53 -10.24 -9.73 3.65
C LEU A 53 -8.95 -8.89 3.56
N PHE A 54 -9.11 -7.57 3.49
CA PHE A 54 -8.02 -6.62 3.38
C PHE A 54 -8.34 -5.29 4.07
N LEU A 55 -7.32 -4.45 4.29
CA LEU A 55 -7.48 -3.11 4.86
C LEU A 55 -8.40 -2.26 3.97
N GLN A 56 -9.33 -1.52 4.59
CA GLN A 56 -10.36 -0.77 3.89
C GLN A 56 -9.95 0.68 3.62
N ASP A 57 -9.59 1.41 4.67
CA ASP A 57 -9.25 2.84 4.61
C ASP A 57 -8.49 3.30 5.86
N ASN A 58 -8.17 4.60 5.93
CA ASN A 58 -7.31 5.21 6.95
C ASN A 58 -5.98 4.47 7.11
N ILE A 59 -5.41 4.07 5.98
CA ILE A 59 -4.24 3.19 5.93
C ILE A 59 -2.98 4.04 6.01
N ILE A 60 -2.28 3.93 7.13
CA ILE A 60 -1.03 4.63 7.42
C ILE A 60 0.05 3.59 7.67
N ALA A 61 1.14 3.66 6.93
CA ALA A 61 2.30 2.80 7.10
C ALA A 61 3.49 3.61 7.61
N GLU A 62 4.20 3.10 8.59
CA GLU A 62 5.44 3.70 9.11
C GLU A 62 6.57 2.70 8.92
N PHE A 63 7.54 3.07 8.07
CA PHE A 63 8.69 2.25 7.75
C PHE A 63 9.89 2.66 8.58
N SER A 64 10.63 1.68 9.08
CA SER A 64 11.84 1.89 9.87
C SER A 64 12.96 0.97 9.39
N VAL A 65 14.20 1.41 9.60
CA VAL A 65 15.41 0.64 9.26
C VAL A 65 16.30 0.57 10.48
N ASP A 66 16.72 -0.63 10.86
CA ASP A 66 17.61 -0.83 12.00
C ASP A 66 19.09 -0.54 11.65
N GLU A 67 19.96 -0.54 12.66
CA GLU A 67 21.41 -0.31 12.49
C GLU A 67 22.09 -1.39 11.60
N LYS A 68 21.45 -2.54 11.42
CA LYS A 68 21.92 -3.64 10.56
C LYS A 68 21.40 -3.52 9.14
N GLY A 69 20.59 -2.50 8.83
CA GLY A 69 20.01 -2.28 7.51
C GLY A 69 18.75 -3.13 7.23
N HIS A 70 18.18 -3.80 8.24
CA HIS A 70 16.90 -4.49 8.08
C HIS A 70 15.75 -3.50 8.14
N MET A 71 14.85 -3.62 7.16
CA MET A 71 13.64 -2.82 7.11
C MET A 71 12.51 -3.53 7.86
N SER A 72 11.72 -2.75 8.58
CA SER A 72 10.45 -3.16 9.20
C SER A 72 9.40 -2.08 8.93
N ALA A 73 8.13 -2.44 9.14
CA ALA A 73 7.04 -1.48 9.08
C ALA A 73 5.95 -1.81 10.09
N THR A 74 5.25 -0.78 10.52
CA THR A 74 3.93 -0.90 11.14
C THR A 74 2.89 -0.32 10.20
N ALA A 75 1.68 -0.87 10.20
CA ALA A 75 0.58 -0.36 9.40
C ALA A 75 -0.70 -0.36 10.22
N LYS A 76 -1.36 0.79 10.24
CA LYS A 76 -2.68 0.98 10.86
C LYS A 76 -3.71 1.17 9.77
N GLY A 77 -4.91 0.65 9.98
CA GLY A 77 -6.02 0.90 9.09
C GLY A 77 -7.31 0.21 9.53
N ARG A 78 -8.43 0.69 9.01
CA ARG A 78 -9.73 0.08 9.27
C ARG A 78 -9.86 -1.24 8.55
N VAL A 79 -10.34 -2.28 9.22
CA VAL A 79 -10.73 -3.55 8.61
C VAL A 79 -12.14 -3.92 9.04
N ARG A 80 -12.94 -4.43 8.09
CA ARG A 80 -14.30 -4.90 8.33
C ARG A 80 -14.30 -6.43 8.34
N ILE A 81 -14.26 -7.03 9.53
CA ILE A 81 -14.15 -8.49 9.70
C ILE A 81 -15.49 -9.17 9.38
N LEU A 82 -16.59 -8.54 9.81
CA LEU A 82 -17.97 -8.95 9.52
C LEU A 82 -18.79 -7.70 9.18
N SER A 83 -20.00 -7.87 8.63
CA SER A 83 -20.85 -6.76 8.20
C SER A 83 -21.02 -5.65 9.24
N ASN A 84 -20.94 -5.97 10.53
CA ASN A 84 -21.21 -5.01 11.61
C ASN A 84 -20.00 -4.81 12.55
N TRP A 85 -18.83 -5.36 12.22
CA TRP A 85 -17.66 -5.31 13.08
C TRP A 85 -16.48 -4.68 12.34
N GLU A 86 -16.24 -3.40 12.65
CA GLU A 86 -15.10 -2.64 12.20
C GLU A 86 -14.08 -2.54 13.34
N VAL A 87 -12.82 -2.79 13.04
CA VAL A 87 -11.71 -2.62 13.99
C VAL A 87 -10.58 -1.87 13.32
N CYS A 88 -9.81 -1.12 14.11
CA CYS A 88 -8.52 -0.60 13.66
C CYS A 88 -7.51 -1.74 13.80
N ALA A 89 -7.04 -2.27 12.68
CA ALA A 89 -5.99 -3.26 12.65
C ALA A 89 -4.64 -2.57 12.85
N ASP A 90 -3.86 -3.06 13.81
CA ASP A 90 -2.45 -2.71 13.98
C ASP A 90 -1.61 -3.90 13.49
N MET A 91 -0.91 -3.70 12.39
CA MET A 91 -0.16 -4.71 11.65
C MET A 91 1.33 -4.41 11.76
N VAL A 92 2.13 -5.47 11.90
CA VAL A 92 3.59 -5.40 11.90
C VAL A 92 4.13 -6.22 10.74
N GLY A 93 5.13 -5.69 10.06
CA GLY A 93 5.82 -6.31 8.94
C GLY A 93 7.34 -6.28 9.11
N THR A 94 7.99 -7.37 8.77
CA THR A 94 9.46 -7.46 8.63
C THR A 94 9.82 -7.84 7.21
N PHE A 95 10.81 -7.17 6.64
CA PHE A 95 11.21 -7.36 5.25
C PHE A 95 12.51 -8.15 5.18
N THR A 96 12.50 -9.22 4.38
CA THR A 96 13.71 -9.98 4.02
C THR A 96 14.15 -9.55 2.63
N ASP A 97 15.42 -9.19 2.50
CA ASP A 97 16.04 -8.74 1.26
C ASP A 97 16.09 -9.85 0.22
N THR A 98 16.05 -9.46 -1.05
CA THR A 98 16.32 -10.34 -2.20
C THR A 98 17.53 -9.81 -2.98
N GLU A 99 17.86 -10.43 -4.11
CA GLU A 99 18.93 -9.96 -5.01
C GLU A 99 18.64 -8.56 -5.59
N ASP A 100 17.36 -8.22 -5.75
CA ASP A 100 16.91 -6.92 -6.22
C ASP A 100 16.61 -6.01 -5.02
N PRO A 101 17.27 -4.85 -4.89
CA PRO A 101 17.15 -4.00 -3.71
C PRO A 101 15.75 -3.41 -3.50
N ALA A 102 14.89 -3.43 -4.51
CA ALA A 102 13.50 -2.94 -4.41
C ALA A 102 12.48 -4.05 -4.19
N LYS A 103 12.91 -5.32 -4.14
CA LYS A 103 12.03 -6.48 -3.94
C LYS A 103 12.33 -7.14 -2.60
N PHE A 104 11.29 -7.28 -1.80
CA PHE A 104 11.37 -7.88 -0.47
C PHE A 104 10.35 -9.00 -0.32
N LYS A 105 10.65 -9.95 0.57
CA LYS A 105 9.65 -10.84 1.15
C LYS A 105 9.18 -10.24 2.47
N MET A 106 7.92 -9.83 2.54
CA MET A 106 7.31 -9.24 3.73
C MET A 106 6.59 -10.30 4.53
N LYS A 107 7.11 -10.60 5.73
CA LYS A 107 6.38 -11.38 6.72
C LYS A 107 5.56 -10.42 7.58
N TYR A 108 4.25 -10.62 7.64
CA TYR A 108 3.34 -9.74 8.38
C TYR A 108 2.46 -10.50 9.37
N TRP A 109 2.05 -9.81 10.43
CA TRP A 109 1.10 -10.29 11.43
C TRP A 109 0.43 -9.09 12.12
N GLY A 110 -0.80 -9.26 12.60
CA GLY A 110 -1.41 -8.25 13.46
C GLY A 110 -1.00 -8.41 14.92
N VAL A 111 -1.02 -7.30 15.66
CA VAL A 111 -0.74 -7.26 17.11
C VAL A 111 -1.74 -8.12 17.89
N ALA A 112 -3.00 -8.12 17.45
CA ALA A 112 -4.02 -9.01 17.98
C ALA A 112 -4.03 -10.35 17.23
N SER A 113 -4.09 -11.47 17.96
CA SER A 113 -3.97 -12.82 17.40
C SER A 113 -5.06 -13.21 16.40
N PHE A 114 -6.20 -12.51 16.39
CA PHE A 114 -7.28 -12.72 15.44
C PHE A 114 -7.04 -12.04 14.07
N LEU A 115 -6.05 -11.17 13.98
CA LEU A 115 -5.67 -10.52 12.73
C LEU A 115 -4.84 -11.47 11.85
N GLN A 116 -4.85 -11.21 10.54
CA GLN A 116 -4.16 -12.05 9.58
C GLN A 116 -2.64 -12.05 9.80
N ARG A 117 -2.02 -13.18 9.46
CA ARG A 117 -0.56 -13.34 9.35
C ARG A 117 -0.25 -14.03 8.04
N GLY A 118 0.87 -13.67 7.42
CA GLY A 118 1.23 -14.21 6.12
C GLY A 118 2.62 -13.79 5.67
N ASN A 119 2.95 -14.19 4.44
CA ASN A 119 4.14 -13.74 3.75
C ASN A 119 3.70 -13.31 2.36
N ASP A 120 3.95 -12.05 2.02
CA ASP A 120 3.66 -11.48 0.71
C ASP A 120 4.96 -10.99 0.07
N ASP A 121 4.99 -10.93 -1.27
CA ASP A 121 5.98 -10.12 -1.97
C ASP A 121 5.71 -8.64 -1.67
N HIS A 122 6.77 -7.84 -1.52
CA HIS A 122 6.65 -6.40 -1.33
C HIS A 122 7.66 -5.69 -2.23
N TRP A 123 7.17 -5.20 -3.35
CA TRP A 123 7.99 -4.56 -4.37
C TRP A 123 7.71 -3.06 -4.39
N ILE A 124 8.78 -2.27 -4.41
CA ILE A 124 8.68 -0.83 -4.63
C ILE A 124 8.85 -0.59 -6.13
N ILE A 125 7.74 -0.32 -6.82
CA ILE A 125 7.72 -0.14 -8.27
C ILE A 125 8.40 1.17 -8.65
N ASP A 126 8.03 2.26 -7.97
CA ASP A 126 8.68 3.55 -8.14
C ASP A 126 8.44 4.41 -6.88
N THR A 127 9.35 5.33 -6.62
CA THR A 127 9.25 6.30 -5.54
C THR A 127 10.28 7.39 -5.75
N ASP A 128 9.95 8.61 -5.35
CA ASP A 128 10.92 9.70 -5.20
C ASP A 128 11.34 9.90 -3.74
N TYR A 129 10.91 9.01 -2.83
CA TYR A 129 11.12 9.02 -1.38
C TYR A 129 10.39 10.13 -0.61
N ASP A 130 10.20 11.28 -1.26
CA ASP A 130 9.80 12.52 -0.61
C ASP A 130 8.34 12.92 -0.91
N THR A 131 7.71 12.37 -1.95
CA THR A 131 6.32 12.72 -2.29
C THR A 131 5.41 11.51 -2.50
N PHE A 132 5.88 10.48 -3.22
CA PHE A 132 5.07 9.31 -3.56
C PHE A 132 5.83 8.00 -3.51
N ALA A 133 5.08 6.91 -3.39
CA ALA A 133 5.57 5.59 -3.67
C ALA A 133 4.45 4.72 -4.26
N LEU A 134 4.81 3.86 -5.22
CA LEU A 134 3.94 2.83 -5.74
C LEU A 134 4.46 1.47 -5.30
N GLN A 135 3.67 0.80 -4.47
CA GLN A 135 3.97 -0.55 -3.98
C GLN A 135 3.16 -1.57 -4.76
N TYR A 136 3.71 -2.75 -4.98
CA TYR A 136 3.03 -3.87 -5.63
C TYR A 136 3.34 -5.19 -4.93
N SER A 137 2.36 -6.09 -4.96
CA SER A 137 2.49 -7.47 -4.54
C SER A 137 1.67 -8.39 -5.44
N CYS A 138 2.21 -9.58 -5.70
CA CYS A 138 1.51 -10.66 -6.37
C CYS A 138 1.48 -11.88 -5.43
N ARG A 139 0.28 -12.29 -5.01
CA ARG A 139 0.05 -13.45 -4.14
C ARG A 139 -0.02 -14.75 -4.91
N LEU A 140 -0.58 -14.71 -6.11
CA LEU A 140 -0.75 -15.88 -6.96
C LEU A 140 -0.45 -15.53 -8.41
N GLN A 141 0.43 -16.29 -9.06
CA GLN A 141 0.74 -16.16 -10.48
C GLN A 141 -0.03 -17.21 -11.29
N ASN A 142 -0.49 -16.81 -12.47
CA ASN A 142 -1.03 -17.69 -13.50
C ASN A 142 0.09 -18.48 -14.18
N LEU A 143 -0.29 -19.51 -14.95
CA LEU A 143 0.66 -20.35 -15.70
C LEU A 143 1.40 -19.57 -16.81
N ASP A 144 0.81 -18.49 -17.33
CA ASP A 144 1.42 -17.62 -18.33
C ASP A 144 2.38 -16.58 -17.72
N GLY A 145 2.51 -16.55 -16.39
CA GLY A 145 3.36 -15.62 -15.64
C GLY A 145 2.68 -14.28 -15.29
N THR A 146 1.43 -14.06 -15.67
CA THR A 146 0.63 -12.92 -15.21
C THR A 146 0.21 -13.11 -13.75
N CYS A 147 -0.24 -12.04 -13.08
CA CYS A 147 -0.71 -12.16 -11.70
C CYS A 147 -2.22 -12.44 -11.65
N ALA A 148 -2.60 -13.52 -10.95
CA ALA A 148 -3.99 -13.89 -10.69
C ALA A 148 -4.58 -13.11 -9.50
N ASP A 149 -3.80 -12.99 -8.41
CA ASP A 149 -4.19 -12.25 -7.21
C ASP A 149 -3.10 -11.25 -6.82
N SER A 150 -3.37 -9.96 -6.99
CA SER A 150 -2.44 -8.87 -6.74
C SER A 150 -3.05 -7.82 -5.82
N TYR A 151 -2.20 -7.07 -5.14
CA TYR A 151 -2.60 -5.80 -4.54
C TYR A 151 -1.51 -4.76 -4.77
N SER A 152 -1.91 -3.50 -4.68
CA SER A 152 -0.99 -2.39 -4.86
C SER A 152 -1.47 -1.17 -4.11
N PHE A 153 -0.54 -0.44 -3.50
CA PHE A 153 -0.79 0.81 -2.83
C PHE A 153 -0.11 1.98 -3.54
N VAL A 154 -0.84 3.09 -3.64
CA VAL A 154 -0.26 4.40 -3.90
C VAL A 154 -0.11 5.11 -2.56
N PHE A 155 1.13 5.34 -2.16
CA PHE A 155 1.47 6.09 -0.96
C PHE A 155 1.82 7.54 -1.29
N SER A 156 1.52 8.43 -0.36
CA SER A 156 1.97 9.81 -0.36
C SER A 156 2.55 10.20 1.00
N ARG A 157 3.52 11.12 1.00
CA ARG A 157 3.98 11.77 2.23
C ARG A 157 2.97 12.79 2.77
N ASP A 158 2.10 13.33 1.90
CA ASP A 158 1.05 14.28 2.27
C ASP A 158 -0.32 13.57 2.23
N PRO A 159 -1.08 13.52 3.34
CA PRO A 159 -2.42 12.94 3.35
C PRO A 159 -3.41 13.66 2.42
N ASN A 160 -3.13 14.92 2.03
CA ASN A 160 -3.95 15.68 1.08
C ASN A 160 -3.76 15.20 -0.38
N GLY A 161 -2.80 14.30 -0.63
CA GLY A 161 -2.60 13.63 -1.91
C GLY A 161 -1.41 14.16 -2.72
N LEU A 162 -1.44 13.90 -4.02
CA LEU A 162 -0.30 14.10 -4.92
C LEU A 162 -0.47 15.29 -5.87
N THR A 163 0.66 15.91 -6.24
CA THR A 163 0.70 16.93 -7.29
C THR A 163 0.19 16.36 -8.63
N PRO A 164 -0.32 17.21 -9.54
CA PRO A 164 -0.78 16.75 -10.86
C PRO A 164 0.28 16.01 -11.66
N GLU A 165 1.55 16.41 -11.54
CA GLU A 165 2.69 15.80 -12.21
C GLU A 165 2.95 14.38 -11.68
N THR A 166 3.05 14.24 -10.36
CA THR A 166 3.26 12.93 -9.73
C THR A 166 2.08 11.99 -9.98
N ARG A 167 0.84 12.50 -10.03
CA ARG A 167 -0.34 11.69 -10.42
C ARG A 167 -0.24 11.11 -11.84
N ARG A 168 0.32 11.86 -12.80
CA ARG A 168 0.53 11.35 -14.16
C ARG A 168 1.57 10.25 -14.19
N LEU A 169 2.67 10.41 -13.46
CA LEU A 169 3.70 9.39 -13.31
C LEU A 169 3.14 8.11 -12.67
N VAL A 170 2.41 8.23 -11.56
CA VAL A 170 1.76 7.09 -10.90
C VAL A 170 0.81 6.39 -11.86
N ARG A 171 -0.01 7.12 -12.63
CA ARG A 171 -0.92 6.53 -13.62
C ARG A 171 -0.16 5.73 -14.68
N GLN A 172 0.94 6.27 -15.19
CA GLN A 172 1.79 5.55 -16.14
C GLN A 172 2.33 4.24 -15.54
N ARG A 173 2.77 4.26 -14.28
CA ARG A 173 3.25 3.05 -13.60
C ARG A 173 2.14 2.03 -13.35
N GLN A 174 0.94 2.49 -12.98
CA GLN A 174 -0.24 1.61 -12.82
C GLN A 174 -0.61 0.90 -14.12
N GLU A 175 -0.51 1.64 -15.23
CA GLU A 175 -0.68 1.10 -16.57
C GLU A 175 0.42 0.08 -16.92
N GLU A 176 1.70 0.36 -16.63
CA GLU A 176 2.80 -0.60 -16.81
C GLU A 176 2.62 -1.90 -16.00
N LEU A 177 1.89 -1.86 -14.87
CA LEU A 177 1.52 -3.02 -14.06
C LEU A 177 0.24 -3.74 -14.54
N CYS A 178 -0.41 -3.24 -15.59
CA CYS A 178 -1.71 -3.73 -16.07
C CYS A 178 -2.83 -3.63 -15.02
N LEU A 179 -2.76 -2.61 -14.15
CA LEU A 179 -3.72 -2.35 -13.09
C LEU A 179 -4.50 -1.04 -13.31
N GLU A 180 -4.48 -0.48 -14.52
CA GLU A 180 -5.20 0.75 -14.81
C GLU A 180 -6.69 0.61 -14.49
N ARG A 181 -7.26 1.66 -13.86
CA ARG A 181 -8.68 1.74 -13.47
C ARG A 181 -9.14 0.70 -12.44
N GLN A 182 -8.24 -0.09 -11.87
CA GLN A 182 -8.55 -1.05 -10.80
C GLN A 182 -8.32 -0.47 -9.39
N TYR A 183 -7.75 0.74 -9.30
CA TYR A 183 -7.52 1.41 -8.02
C TYR A 183 -8.76 2.16 -7.55
N ARG A 184 -9.02 2.08 -6.25
CA ARG A 184 -9.97 2.93 -5.53
C ARG A 184 -9.24 3.89 -4.59
N TRP A 185 -9.83 5.04 -4.35
CA TRP A 185 -9.33 6.01 -3.39
C TRP A 185 -9.50 5.49 -1.95
N ILE A 186 -8.61 5.95 -1.08
CA ILE A 186 -8.63 5.69 0.35
C ILE A 186 -8.92 7.01 1.05
N GLU A 187 -9.96 7.02 1.88
CA GLU A 187 -10.28 8.16 2.72
C GLU A 187 -9.43 8.15 3.99
N HIS A 188 -9.04 9.35 4.42
CA HIS A 188 -8.39 9.63 5.70
C HIS A 188 -9.31 10.57 6.48
N ASN A 189 -10.26 9.97 7.20
CA ASN A 189 -11.18 10.68 8.08
C ASN A 189 -10.84 10.18 9.47
N ASP A 190 -9.98 10.92 10.20
CA ASP A 190 -9.44 10.61 11.53
C ASP A 190 -10.13 9.41 12.20
N LEU A 191 -9.47 8.25 12.19
CA LEU A 191 -9.99 7.04 12.83
C LEU A 191 -10.43 7.37 14.26
N PRO A 192 -11.62 6.92 14.72
CA PRO A 192 -11.91 6.97 16.13
C PRO A 192 -10.79 6.18 16.82
N VAL A 193 -10.02 6.91 17.62
CA VAL A 193 -9.00 6.38 18.54
C VAL A 193 -9.60 5.13 19.17
N GLY A 194 -8.87 4.01 19.05
CA GLY A 194 -9.39 2.68 19.31
C GLY A 194 -10.22 2.59 20.59
N ILE A 195 -11.17 1.66 20.60
CA ILE A 195 -11.85 1.23 21.83
C ILE A 195 -10.74 0.86 22.81
N SER A 196 -10.43 1.77 23.73
CA SER A 196 -9.72 1.46 24.95
C SER A 196 -10.60 0.44 25.65
N PHE A 197 -10.18 -0.83 25.65
CA PHE A 197 -10.60 -1.74 26.69
C PHE A 197 -10.09 -1.11 27.98
N GLY A 198 -10.95 -0.35 28.65
CA GLY A 198 -10.75 0.06 30.02
C GLY A 198 -10.46 -1.21 30.80
N SER A 199 -9.21 -1.37 31.20
CA SER A 199 -8.79 -2.39 32.13
C SER A 199 -9.61 -2.21 33.40
N VAL A 200 -10.62 -3.07 33.58
CA VAL A 200 -11.27 -3.30 34.87
C VAL A 200 -10.27 -4.04 35.74
N PHE A 201 -9.19 -3.36 36.14
CA PHE A 201 -8.27 -3.76 37.19
C PHE A 201 -7.44 -2.54 37.52
N ASP A 202 -8.00 -1.62 38.31
CA ASP A 202 -7.20 -1.10 39.40
C ASP A 202 -8.04 -0.82 40.66
N SER A 203 -7.59 -1.52 41.68
CA SER A 203 -7.66 -1.31 43.12
C SER A 203 -8.29 -0.02 43.65
N GLY A 204 -9.04 -0.19 44.74
CA GLY A 204 -9.89 0.81 45.35
C GLY A 204 -9.19 2.06 45.89
N PHE A 205 -9.95 3.14 45.89
CA PHE A 205 -9.68 4.31 46.71
C PHE A 205 -11.01 4.85 47.27
N PHE A 206 -11.03 5.03 48.59
CA PHE A 206 -12.13 5.53 49.41
C PHE A 206 -12.63 6.91 48.95
N PRO A 207 -13.92 7.24 49.13
CA PRO A 207 -14.41 8.60 48.91
C PRO A 207 -14.09 9.45 50.14
N PHE A 208 -13.09 10.33 50.04
CA PHE A 208 -12.98 11.47 50.95
C PHE A 208 -13.67 12.68 50.33
N PHE A 209 -14.86 12.96 50.85
CA PHE A 209 -15.51 14.26 50.77
C PHE A 209 -14.60 15.32 51.40
N ILE A 210 -14.21 16.34 50.64
CA ILE A 210 -13.91 17.67 51.19
C ILE A 210 -14.64 18.70 50.32
N PHE A 211 -15.71 19.25 50.89
CA PHE A 211 -16.35 20.49 50.45
C PHE A 211 -15.54 21.67 51.00
N SER A 212 -15.16 22.60 50.13
CA SER A 212 -14.60 23.93 50.37
C SER A 212 -14.81 24.66 49.03
N GLU A 213 -15.48 25.80 48.87
CA GLU A 213 -15.79 26.92 49.76
C GLU A 213 -16.90 27.78 49.10
N THR A 214 -17.75 28.40 49.93
CA THR A 214 -18.22 29.81 49.86
C THR A 214 -18.97 30.35 48.63
N ILE A 215 -20.27 30.65 48.78
CA ILE A 215 -20.89 31.93 49.22
C ILE A 215 -22.31 31.63 49.71
#